data_AF-A0A3D9QXY4-F1
#
_entry.id   AF-A0A3D9QXY4-F1
#
_cell.length_a   1.000
_cell.length_b   1.000
_cell.length_c   1.000
_cell.angle_alpha   90.00
_cell.angle_beta   90.00
_cell.angle_gamma   90.00
#
_symmetry.space_group_name_H-M   'P 1'
#
loop_
_entity.id
_entity.type
_entity.pdbx_description
1 polymer ?
#
loop_
_entity_poly.entity_id
_entity_poly.type
_entity_poly.pdbx_seq_one_letter_code
_entity_poly.pdbx_strand_id
1 'polypeptide(L)'
;MCYKSIRQRKEAVTTDLEERIKQVQAGQTASYEAIVEHFTPPLYRYCLRMINQAQETEDAVQDILIKAYESIGQYQQNVSFSAWLFAIAYRHCLNLLRRRKLQMKFSWLFHREVYESSAEQVYDNKILSPLQRMNTCN
;
A
#
# COMPACT_ATOMS: atom_id res chain seq x y z
N MET A 1 38.10 -21.10 1.69
CA MET A 1 38.44 -20.39 0.43
C MET A 1 37.24 -19.78 -0.32
N CYS A 2 35.98 -19.99 0.10
CA CYS A 2 34.79 -19.47 -0.62
C CYS A 2 34.31 -18.05 -0.20
N TYR A 3 34.65 -17.59 1.02
CA TYR A 3 34.22 -16.27 1.51
C TYR A 3 34.79 -15.08 0.70
N LYS A 4 36.04 -15.19 0.20
CA LYS A 4 36.67 -14.12 -0.60
C LYS A 4 35.98 -13.91 -1.95
N SER A 5 35.49 -14.96 -2.62
CA SER A 5 34.81 -14.82 -3.92
C SER A 5 33.40 -14.25 -3.79
N ILE A 6 32.66 -14.63 -2.73
CA ILE A 6 31.33 -14.06 -2.43
C ILE A 6 31.44 -12.57 -2.12
N ARG A 7 32.49 -12.17 -1.37
CA ARG A 7 32.74 -10.77 -1.03
C ARG A 7 33.07 -9.95 -2.28
N GLN A 8 33.99 -10.41 -3.12
CA GLN A 8 34.35 -9.74 -4.37
C GLN A 8 33.15 -9.59 -5.32
N ARG A 9 32.29 -10.61 -5.41
CA ARG A 9 31.06 -10.53 -6.20
C ARG A 9 30.07 -9.50 -5.66
N LYS A 10 29.91 -9.39 -4.34
CA LYS A 10 29.06 -8.35 -3.74
C LYS A 10 29.63 -6.95 -3.96
N GLU A 11 30.94 -6.79 -3.86
CA GLU A 11 31.64 -5.51 -4.01
C GLU A 11 31.52 -4.96 -5.44
N ALA A 12 31.64 -5.82 -6.45
CA ALA A 12 31.45 -5.46 -7.85
C ALA A 12 29.99 -5.03 -8.17
N VAL A 13 29.00 -5.70 -7.57
CA VAL A 13 27.58 -5.35 -7.73
C VAL A 13 27.26 -4.02 -7.07
N THR A 14 27.85 -3.73 -5.90
CA THR A 14 27.66 -2.43 -5.23
C THR A 14 28.23 -1.27 -6.04
N THR A 15 29.41 -1.44 -6.66
CA THR A 15 30.00 -0.38 -7.50
C THR A 15 29.20 -0.10 -8.76
N ASP A 16 28.61 -1.13 -9.40
CA ASP A 16 27.74 -0.95 -10.57
C ASP A 16 26.45 -0.18 -10.20
N LEU A 17 25.88 -0.47 -9.02
CA LEU A 17 24.69 0.20 -8.53
C LEU A 17 24.94 1.69 -8.23
N GLU A 18 26.06 2.02 -7.59
CA GLU A 18 26.41 3.40 -7.26
C GLU A 18 26.59 4.27 -8.52
N GLU A 19 27.20 3.71 -9.56
CA GLU A 19 27.36 4.40 -10.83
C GLU A 19 26.01 4.68 -11.51
N ARG A 20 25.10 3.69 -11.50
CA ARG A 20 23.73 3.87 -12.01
C ARG A 20 22.98 4.97 -11.27
N ILE A 21 23.12 5.04 -9.94
CA ILE A 21 22.49 6.10 -9.14
C ILE A 21 22.99 7.48 -9.58
N LYS A 22 24.32 7.63 -9.78
CA LYS A 22 24.90 8.90 -10.25
C LYS A 22 24.38 9.27 -11.65
N GLN A 23 24.27 8.31 -12.55
CA GLN A 23 23.72 8.53 -13.90
C GLN A 23 22.26 9.02 -13.83
N VAL A 24 21.43 8.40 -12.98
CA VAL A 24 20.04 8.83 -12.79
C VAL A 24 19.98 10.23 -12.19
N GLN A 25 20.83 10.55 -11.20
CA GLN A 25 20.95 11.90 -10.63
C GLN A 25 21.39 12.93 -11.68
N ALA A 26 22.19 12.52 -12.67
CA ALA A 26 22.59 13.35 -13.82
C ALA A 26 21.53 13.44 -14.93
N GLY A 27 20.37 12.83 -14.76
CA GLY A 27 19.24 12.88 -15.71
C GLY A 27 19.17 11.73 -16.71
N GLN A 28 20.05 10.72 -16.61
CA GLN A 28 19.96 9.51 -17.44
C GLN A 28 18.92 8.55 -16.86
N THR A 29 17.66 8.76 -17.24
CA THR A 29 16.51 8.03 -16.73
C THR A 29 16.55 6.53 -17.03
N ALA A 30 17.14 6.14 -18.15
CA ALA A 30 17.30 4.73 -18.54
C ALA A 30 18.09 3.91 -17.51
N SER A 31 19.03 4.53 -16.79
CA SER A 31 19.83 3.84 -15.76
C SER A 31 19.00 3.44 -14.53
N TYR A 32 17.79 3.99 -14.38
CA TYR A 32 16.89 3.66 -13.28
C TYR A 32 16.24 2.28 -13.42
N GLU A 33 16.07 1.76 -14.64
CA GLU A 33 15.46 0.45 -14.90
C GLU A 33 16.21 -0.67 -14.17
N ALA A 34 17.54 -0.69 -14.25
CA ALA A 34 18.36 -1.67 -13.54
C ALA A 34 18.26 -1.55 -12.02
N ILE A 35 18.00 -0.34 -11.48
CA ILE A 35 17.75 -0.14 -10.04
C ILE A 35 16.40 -0.78 -9.68
N VAL A 36 15.37 -0.54 -10.48
CA VAL A 36 14.03 -1.13 -10.31
C VAL A 36 14.11 -2.66 -10.33
N GLU A 37 14.75 -3.25 -11.32
CA GLU A 37 14.91 -4.71 -11.42
C GLU A 37 15.61 -5.30 -10.20
N HIS A 38 16.67 -4.63 -9.73
CA HIS A 38 17.45 -5.08 -8.58
C HIS A 38 16.63 -5.07 -7.27
N PHE A 39 15.85 -4.00 -7.06
CA PHE A 39 15.17 -3.77 -5.78
C PHE A 39 13.73 -4.26 -5.71
N THR A 40 13.07 -4.53 -6.85
CA THR A 40 11.68 -5.01 -6.87
C THR A 40 11.48 -6.30 -6.07
N PRO A 41 12.24 -7.40 -6.27
CA PRO A 41 12.05 -8.62 -5.50
C PRO A 41 12.26 -8.48 -3.98
N PRO A 42 13.34 -7.84 -3.47
CA PRO A 42 13.51 -7.66 -2.04
C PRO A 42 12.51 -6.67 -1.42
N LEU A 43 12.10 -5.62 -2.14
CA LEU A 43 11.04 -4.71 -1.69
C LEU A 43 9.71 -5.43 -1.56
N TYR A 44 9.34 -6.23 -2.56
CA TYR A 44 8.10 -7.01 -2.53
C TYR A 44 8.03 -7.92 -1.31
N ARG A 45 9.08 -8.71 -1.06
CA ARG A 45 9.14 -9.59 0.12
C ARG A 45 9.03 -8.83 1.44
N TYR A 46 9.62 -7.64 1.52
CA TYR A 46 9.57 -6.80 2.71
C TYR A 46 8.17 -6.21 2.92
N CYS A 47 7.58 -5.63 1.89
CA CYS A 47 6.24 -5.03 1.95
C CYS A 47 5.18 -6.10 2.20
N LEU A 48 5.30 -7.28 1.58
CA LEU A 48 4.37 -8.40 1.78
C LEU A 48 4.31 -8.83 3.25
N ARG A 49 5.46 -8.89 3.93
CA ARG A 49 5.52 -9.22 5.36
C ARG A 49 4.86 -8.17 6.26
N MET A 50 4.80 -6.91 5.81
CA MET A 50 4.19 -5.81 6.57
C MET A 50 2.69 -5.68 6.29
N ILE A 51 2.28 -5.78 5.03
CA ILE A 51 0.91 -5.49 4.55
C ILE A 51 0.03 -6.75 4.60
N ASN A 52 0.63 -7.93 4.37
CA ASN A 52 -0.03 -9.23 4.32
C ASN A 52 -1.20 -9.30 3.32
N GLN A 53 -1.09 -8.58 2.19
CA GLN A 53 -2.05 -8.58 1.09
C GLN A 53 -1.28 -8.45 -0.22
N ALA A 54 -1.37 -9.44 -1.12
CA ALA A 54 -0.53 -9.50 -2.32
C ALA A 54 -0.74 -8.29 -3.25
N GLN A 55 -1.99 -7.98 -3.61
CA GLN A 55 -2.31 -6.89 -4.53
C GLN A 55 -1.87 -5.52 -3.99
N GLU A 56 -2.22 -5.19 -2.74
CA GLU A 56 -1.75 -3.94 -2.11
C GLU A 56 -0.22 -3.87 -1.99
N THR A 57 0.46 -5.02 -1.93
CA THR A 57 1.93 -5.08 -1.90
C THR A 57 2.53 -4.69 -3.24
N GLU A 58 1.97 -5.17 -4.35
CA GLU A 58 2.44 -4.82 -5.70
C GLU A 58 2.32 -3.31 -5.94
N ASP A 59 1.16 -2.74 -5.60
CA ASP A 59 0.90 -1.30 -5.70
C ASP A 59 1.87 -0.50 -4.82
N ALA A 60 2.07 -0.93 -3.56
CA ALA A 60 2.98 -0.26 -2.65
C ALA A 60 4.43 -0.27 -3.16
N VAL A 61 4.90 -1.37 -3.74
CA VAL A 61 6.25 -1.46 -4.31
C VAL A 61 6.42 -0.47 -5.46
N GLN A 62 5.45 -0.38 -6.37
CA GLN A 62 5.48 0.59 -7.46
C GLN A 62 5.54 2.02 -6.93
N ASP A 63 4.65 2.37 -6.00
CA ASP A 63 4.64 3.70 -5.38
C ASP A 63 5.96 4.04 -4.65
N ILE A 64 6.58 3.06 -4.00
CA ILE A 64 7.86 3.25 -3.30
C ILE A 64 8.97 3.53 -4.32
N LEU A 65 9.01 2.79 -5.43
CA LEU A 65 9.99 3.00 -6.49
C LEU A 65 9.80 4.36 -7.15
N ILE A 66 8.57 4.76 -7.47
CA ILE A 66 8.28 6.10 -8.01
C ILE A 66 8.76 7.19 -7.03
N LYS A 67 8.42 7.08 -5.74
CA LYS A 67 8.89 8.03 -4.72
C LYS A 67 10.41 8.04 -4.59
N ALA A 68 11.05 6.88 -4.72
CA ALA A 68 12.50 6.78 -4.70
C ALA A 68 13.12 7.49 -5.92
N TYR A 69 12.54 7.34 -7.11
CA TYR A 69 12.96 8.06 -8.30
C TYR A 69 12.83 9.58 -8.13
N GLU A 70 11.66 10.07 -7.68
CA GLU A 70 11.41 11.50 -7.46
C GLU A 70 12.36 12.12 -6.42
N SER A 71 12.77 11.34 -5.42
CA SER A 71 13.66 11.80 -4.35
C SER A 71 15.13 11.43 -4.55
N ILE A 72 15.49 10.77 -5.66
CA ILE A 72 16.85 10.28 -5.88
C ILE A 72 17.89 11.41 -5.95
N GLY A 73 17.50 12.61 -6.40
CA GLY A 73 18.38 13.78 -6.40
C GLY A 73 18.77 14.26 -5.01
N GLN A 74 17.99 13.91 -3.97
CA GLN A 74 18.27 14.25 -2.57
C GLN A 74 19.08 13.16 -1.86
N TYR A 75 19.23 11.99 -2.49
CA TYR A 75 20.01 10.90 -1.91
C TYR A 75 21.50 11.29 -1.85
N GLN A 76 22.07 11.21 -0.66
CA GLN A 76 23.49 11.40 -0.40
C GLN A 76 24.11 10.07 0.02
N GLN A 77 25.32 9.80 -0.47
CA GLN A 77 26.05 8.53 -0.27
C GLN A 77 26.58 8.32 1.17
N ASN A 78 26.07 9.08 2.14
CA ASN A 78 26.40 8.93 3.57
C ASN A 78 25.78 7.66 4.18
N VAL A 79 24.72 7.13 3.56
CA VAL A 79 24.07 5.86 3.90
C VAL A 79 23.95 5.02 2.65
N SER A 80 23.93 3.69 2.80
CA SER A 80 23.70 2.82 1.63
C SER A 80 22.34 3.11 0.98
N PHE A 81 22.28 3.06 -0.34
CA PHE A 81 21.04 3.24 -1.10
C PHE A 81 19.95 2.26 -0.66
N SER A 82 20.34 1.02 -0.34
CA SER A 82 19.43 0.02 0.25
C SER A 82 18.79 0.56 1.53
N ALA A 83 19.58 0.99 2.52
CA ALA A 83 19.04 1.51 3.77
C ALA A 83 18.10 2.70 3.56
N TRP A 84 18.47 3.62 2.66
CA TRP A 84 17.64 4.77 2.30
C TRP A 84 16.31 4.35 1.66
N LEU A 85 16.35 3.46 0.67
CA LEU A 85 15.17 2.94 -0.03
C LEU A 85 14.23 2.17 0.92
N PHE A 86 14.77 1.33 1.80
CA PHE A 86 13.98 0.61 2.80
C PHE A 86 13.37 1.54 3.86
N ALA A 87 13.98 2.70 4.13
CA ALA A 87 13.37 3.72 4.98
C ALA A 87 12.14 4.36 4.32
N ILE A 88 12.18 4.59 3.00
CA ILE A 88 11.00 5.04 2.22
C ILE A 88 9.92 3.96 2.28
N ALA A 89 10.29 2.69 2.03
CA ALA A 89 9.37 1.56 2.05
C ALA A 89 8.68 1.40 3.41
N TYR A 90 9.43 1.48 4.51
CA TYR A 90 8.91 1.42 5.86
C TYR A 90 7.88 2.53 6.12
N ARG A 91 8.22 3.78 5.80
CA ARG A 91 7.32 4.93 5.96
C ARG A 91 6.04 4.77 5.13
N HIS A 92 6.18 4.29 3.89
CA HIS A 92 5.05 4.02 3.00
C HIS A 92 4.11 2.96 3.61
N CYS A 93 4.64 1.78 3.95
CA CYS A 93 3.86 0.68 4.52
C CYS A 93 3.17 1.08 5.83
N LEU A 94 3.87 1.80 6.72
CA LEU A 94 3.26 2.32 7.94
C LEU A 94 2.09 3.26 7.66
N ASN A 95 2.21 4.15 6.68
CA ASN A 95 1.14 5.06 6.33
C ASN A 95 -0.07 4.31 5.75
N LEU A 96 0.16 3.31 4.91
CA LEU A 96 -0.90 2.44 4.38
C LEU A 96 -1.65 1.74 5.53
N LEU A 97 -0.92 1.11 6.45
CA LEU A 97 -1.52 0.41 7.61
C LEU A 97 -2.30 1.38 8.53
N ARG A 98 -1.80 2.61 8.74
CA ARG A 98 -2.52 3.64 9.50
C ARG A 98 -3.82 4.03 8.81
N ARG A 99 -3.81 4.22 7.49
CA ARG A 99 -5.01 4.52 6.69
C ARG A 99 -6.02 3.39 6.76
N ARG A 100 -5.58 2.14 6.63
CA ARG A 100 -6.44 0.95 6.76
C ARG A 100 -7.11 0.88 8.13
N LYS A 101 -6.34 1.08 9.22
CA LYS A 101 -6.89 1.15 10.58
C LYS A 101 -7.92 2.27 10.72
N LEU A 102 -7.68 3.41 10.09
CA LEU A 102 -8.60 4.54 10.10
C LEU A 102 -9.89 4.24 9.30
N GLN A 103 -9.78 3.60 8.14
CA GLN A 103 -10.93 3.16 7.34
C GLN A 103 -11.79 2.14 8.09
N MET A 104 -11.17 1.15 8.72
CA MET A 104 -11.88 0.21 9.61
C MET A 104 -12.56 0.95 10.75
N LYS A 105 -11.93 2.03 11.23
CA LYS A 105 -12.53 2.87 12.25
C LYS A 105 -13.72 3.69 11.74
N PHE A 106 -13.66 4.26 10.56
CA PHE A 106 -14.80 5.01 10.02
C PHE A 106 -15.88 4.10 9.43
N SER A 107 -15.55 2.84 9.12
CA SER A 107 -16.50 1.86 8.58
C SER A 107 -17.74 1.72 9.47
N TRP A 108 -17.60 1.74 10.80
CA TRP A 108 -18.75 1.72 11.70
C TRP A 108 -19.56 3.03 11.68
N LEU A 109 -18.94 4.17 11.37
CA LEU A 109 -19.64 5.46 11.26
C LEU A 109 -20.48 5.53 9.99
N PHE A 110 -20.05 4.84 8.92
CA PHE A 110 -20.76 4.77 7.65
C PHE A 110 -21.67 3.53 7.51
N HIS A 111 -21.69 2.62 8.50
CA HIS A 111 -22.65 1.49 8.58
C HIS A 111 -24.02 1.87 9.17
N ARG A 112 -24.40 3.16 9.18
CA ARG A 112 -25.73 3.60 9.61
C ARG A 112 -26.76 3.27 8.53
N GLU A 113 -27.35 2.08 8.66
CA GLU A 113 -28.54 1.55 8.00
C GLU A 113 -28.69 1.82 6.50
N VAL A 114 -28.15 0.91 5.68
CA VAL A 114 -28.83 0.53 4.43
C VAL A 114 -30.01 -0.37 4.82
N TYR A 115 -31.07 0.24 5.35
CA TYR A 115 -32.39 -0.39 5.47
C TYR A 115 -33.39 0.44 4.68
N GLU A 116 -33.12 0.60 3.39
CA GLU A 116 -34.17 0.98 2.46
C GLU A 116 -34.92 -0.30 2.07
N SER A 117 -35.72 -0.79 3.02
CA SER A 117 -36.97 -1.45 2.67
C SER A 117 -37.62 -0.56 1.61
N SER A 118 -37.82 -1.08 0.40
CA SER A 118 -38.56 -0.38 -0.64
C SER A 118 -39.86 0.16 -0.04
N ALA A 119 -40.21 1.41 -0.40
CA ALA A 119 -41.37 2.12 0.13
C ALA A 119 -42.72 1.39 -0.10
N GLU A 120 -42.74 0.28 -0.84
CA GLU A 120 -43.90 -0.57 -1.08
C GLU A 120 -44.31 -1.45 0.11
N GLN A 121 -43.38 -1.91 0.95
CA GLN A 121 -43.72 -2.86 2.04
C GLN A 121 -44.36 -2.19 3.28
N VAL A 122 -44.38 -0.86 3.32
CA VAL A 122 -44.93 -0.08 4.45
C VAL A 122 -46.42 0.22 4.28
N TYR A 123 -47.00 0.08 3.09
CA TYR A 123 -48.41 0.39 2.85
C TYR A 123 -49.38 -0.69 3.34
N ASP A 124 -49.06 -1.98 3.22
CA ASP A 124 -50.00 -3.05 3.62
C ASP A 124 -50.15 -3.21 5.13
N ASN A 125 -49.08 -2.95 5.90
CA ASN A 125 -49.13 -3.11 7.36
C ASN A 125 -49.73 -1.90 8.10
N LYS A 126 -50.08 -0.83 7.39
CA LYS A 126 -50.78 0.34 7.93
C LYS A 126 -52.20 0.52 7.38
N ILE A 127 -52.59 -0.24 6.37
CA ILE A 127 -53.96 -0.24 5.81
C ILE A 127 -54.63 -1.61 6.07
N LEU A 128 -54.65 -2.04 7.33
CA LEU A 128 -55.78 -2.83 7.84
C LEU A 128 -56.31 -2.11 9.07
N SER A 129 -57.50 -1.54 8.87
CA SER A 129 -58.10 -0.42 9.59
C SER A 129 -58.27 -0.58 11.13
N PRO A 130 -58.32 0.52 11.89
CA PRO A 130 -58.93 0.56 13.22
C PRO A 130 -60.44 0.23 13.26
N LEU A 131 -61.10 -0.02 12.13
CA LEU A 131 -62.56 -0.20 12.06
C LEU A 131 -63.07 -1.61 12.37
N GLN A 132 -62.24 -2.51 12.91
CA GLN A 132 -62.72 -3.80 13.44
C GLN A 132 -62.97 -3.81 14.96
N ARG A 133 -62.86 -2.67 15.66
CA ARG A 133 -63.03 -2.62 17.13
C ARG A 133 -64.36 -2.05 17.65
N MET A 134 -65.44 -2.13 16.85
CA MET A 134 -66.79 -1.75 17.31
C MET A 134 -67.86 -2.86 17.25
N ASN A 135 -67.50 -4.11 16.97
CA ASN A 135 -68.47 -5.23 16.94
C ASN A 135 -68.19 -6.33 17.97
N THR A 136 -67.77 -5.96 19.19
CA THR A 136 -67.74 -6.90 20.33
C THR A 136 -68.18 -6.21 21.63
N CYS A 137 -69.48 -5.91 21.75
CA CYS A 137 -70.21 -5.84 23.03
C CYS A 137 -71.72 -5.84 22.73
N ASN A 138 -72.42 -6.87 23.26
CA ASN A 138 -73.88 -7.06 23.45
C ASN A 138 -74.87 -6.29 22.57
#